data_AF-A0A7M2NI16-F1
#
_entry.id   AF-A0A7M2NI16-F1
#
_cell.length_a   1.000
_cell.length_b   1.000
_cell.length_c   1.000
_cell.angle_alpha   90.00
_cell.angle_beta   90.00
_cell.angle_gamma   90.00
#
_symmetry.space_group_name_H-M   'P 1'
#
loop_
_entity.id
_entity.type
_entity.pdbx_description
1 polymer ?
#
loop_
_entity_poly.entity_id
_entity_poly.type
_entity_poly.pdbx_seq_one_letter_code
_entity_poly.pdbx_strand_id
1 'polypeptide(L)'
;MADIFYAGMPDWLDALNQLANGQLEPIQVDWNAMPGSIKAILNKPILAAVATSGSKGDIGLGNVDNTSDANKPVSILQQAALDGKAAKGSKADAGLSNVDNTSDANKPVSILQQAALDGKAAKGSKADAGLSNVDNTSDANKPVSILQQAALNLKVNAASPSTTGTWSHSGGSLSLNSGAANWGSLGSASASSSYLAFIRGGTSAPAGYIGTDGGGVISGGSGTNLVLRATNYLQLGADSGAVLPITDATATFGSSGYRWTNSYFTVSPTITSDAREKDRFRVLTPTEIAAAADLARAIGVYRWKTAIMLKGDGAREHIGPTVQAAIQIMESYGLDPFKYGFICYDSWQGGTIEHAAIEATDDREMQAAWTETIPAGDRYAFRYDELNQFIAAGFEARQAAIEARLAALESAVP
;
A
#
# COMPACT_ATOMS: atom_id res chain seq x y z
N MET A 1 83.31 -138.66 43.16
CA MET A 1 83.91 -139.97 42.90
C MET A 1 82.92 -140.99 43.44
N ALA A 2 82.19 -141.60 42.51
CA ALA A 2 81.19 -142.68 42.57
C ALA A 2 80.33 -142.88 43.83
N ASP A 3 79.01 -142.76 43.60
CA ASP A 3 77.92 -143.52 44.23
C ASP A 3 77.80 -143.33 45.76
N ILE A 4 76.68 -143.51 46.45
CA ILE A 4 75.83 -144.69 46.54
C ILE A 4 74.44 -144.25 47.06
N PHE A 5 73.94 -143.10 46.60
CA PHE A 5 72.61 -142.60 46.98
C PHE A 5 71.59 -142.92 45.90
N TYR A 6 70.78 -143.93 46.17
CA TYR A 6 69.45 -144.05 45.58
C TYR A 6 68.40 -144.43 46.62
N ALA A 7 67.22 -143.85 46.38
CA ALA A 7 65.86 -144.26 46.72
C ALA A 7 65.62 -144.97 48.08
N GLY A 8 65.53 -144.16 49.14
CA GLY A 8 64.60 -144.38 50.27
C GLY A 8 65.11 -145.04 51.55
N MET A 9 65.84 -144.29 52.41
CA MET A 9 65.94 -144.38 53.90
C MET A 9 66.30 -145.76 54.54
N PRO A 10 66.44 -145.95 55.88
CA PRO A 10 66.95 -145.12 56.99
C PRO A 10 67.89 -145.91 57.97
N ASP A 11 68.38 -145.19 59.00
CA ASP A 11 68.62 -145.60 60.40
C ASP A 11 69.65 -146.68 60.83
N TRP A 12 70.59 -146.28 61.71
CA TRP A 12 71.37 -147.18 62.61
C TRP A 12 72.14 -146.43 63.73
N LEU A 13 72.19 -145.10 63.68
CA LEU A 13 72.97 -144.26 64.61
C LEU A 13 72.31 -144.13 65.99
N ASP A 14 71.01 -144.43 66.11
CA ASP A 14 70.27 -144.28 67.36
C ASP A 14 70.31 -145.52 68.28
N ALA A 15 70.83 -146.64 67.77
CA ALA A 15 70.66 -147.97 68.32
C ALA A 15 71.39 -148.31 69.63
N LEU A 16 71.34 -147.52 70.70
CA LEU A 16 71.74 -147.85 72.09
C LEU A 16 73.24 -147.87 72.41
N ASN A 17 74.04 -148.56 71.62
CA ASN A 17 74.55 -149.76 72.31
C ASN A 17 75.69 -149.62 73.33
N GLN A 18 76.17 -148.42 73.63
CA GLN A 18 77.12 -148.24 74.72
C GLN A 18 76.77 -147.08 75.67
N LEU A 19 75.60 -147.23 76.30
CA LEU A 19 75.23 -146.96 77.71
C LEU A 19 76.38 -147.02 78.77
N ALA A 20 77.62 -147.30 78.36
CA ALA A 20 78.74 -147.70 79.19
C ALA A 20 80.07 -147.03 78.82
N ASN A 21 80.07 -145.87 78.14
CA ASN A 21 81.12 -144.87 78.44
C ASN A 21 80.70 -143.93 79.58
N GLY A 22 79.50 -144.14 80.13
CA GLY A 22 79.09 -143.59 81.40
C GLY A 22 79.73 -144.35 82.55
N GLN A 23 80.03 -143.75 83.68
CA GLN A 23 79.80 -142.40 84.19
C GLN A 23 80.51 -142.41 85.54
N LEU A 24 81.43 -141.49 85.84
CA LEU A 24 81.64 -140.90 87.18
C LEU A 24 82.60 -139.70 87.04
N GLU A 25 82.12 -138.45 87.18
CA GLU A 25 82.94 -137.21 87.32
C GLU A 25 82.11 -136.09 88.06
N PRO A 26 82.72 -135.02 88.65
CA PRO A 26 82.46 -134.53 90.02
C PRO A 26 81.40 -133.40 90.18
N ILE A 27 81.02 -133.12 91.44
CA ILE A 27 79.95 -132.18 91.85
C ILE A 27 80.32 -130.69 91.66
N GLN A 28 79.50 -129.95 90.88
CA GLN A 28 79.52 -128.48 90.65
C GLN A 28 78.44 -127.74 91.46
N VAL A 29 78.74 -126.60 92.10
CA VAL A 29 77.81 -125.74 92.89
C VAL A 29 76.87 -124.91 91.98
N ASP A 30 75.64 -124.59 92.41
CA ASP A 30 74.59 -124.00 91.53
C ASP A 30 73.73 -122.92 92.22
N TRP A 31 73.60 -121.74 91.59
CA TRP A 31 72.79 -120.60 92.07
C TRP A 31 71.28 -120.88 92.05
N ASN A 32 70.85 -121.90 91.29
CA ASN A 32 69.49 -122.41 91.18
C ASN A 32 69.27 -123.74 91.93
N ALA A 33 70.26 -124.22 92.69
CA ALA A 33 70.16 -125.48 93.42
C ALA A 33 68.97 -125.50 94.39
N MET A 34 68.23 -126.61 94.41
CA MET A 34 67.12 -126.83 95.32
C MET A 34 67.57 -126.77 96.80
N PRO A 35 66.74 -126.23 97.71
CA PRO A 35 67.04 -126.19 99.15
C PRO A 35 67.31 -127.60 99.70
N GLY A 36 68.46 -127.79 100.35
CA GLY A 36 68.91 -129.10 100.87
C GLY A 36 69.85 -129.87 99.94
N SER A 37 70.01 -129.43 98.68
CA SER A 37 71.03 -129.96 97.77
C SER A 37 72.43 -129.63 98.27
N ILE A 38 73.37 -130.55 98.09
CA ILE A 38 74.82 -130.31 98.27
C ILE A 38 75.33 -129.12 97.43
N LYS A 39 74.57 -128.68 96.43
CA LYS A 39 74.88 -127.54 95.56
C LYS A 39 74.27 -126.20 96.03
N ALA A 40 73.57 -126.15 97.17
CA ALA A 40 72.78 -125.00 97.61
C ALA A 40 73.54 -123.97 98.45
N ILE A 41 73.24 -122.68 98.24
CA ILE A 41 73.79 -121.52 98.98
C ILE A 41 72.78 -121.11 100.06
N LEU A 42 73.14 -121.24 101.35
CA LEU A 42 72.37 -120.75 102.50
C LEU A 42 72.55 -119.22 102.65
N ASN A 43 71.45 -118.46 102.81
CA ASN A 43 71.33 -116.98 102.93
C ASN A 43 71.55 -116.14 101.65
N LYS A 44 70.60 -116.17 100.71
CA LYS A 44 70.57 -115.27 99.53
C LYS A 44 69.96 -113.88 99.88
N PRO A 45 70.60 -112.73 99.57
CA PRO A 45 70.05 -111.39 99.87
C PRO A 45 68.99 -110.90 98.88
N ILE A 46 68.08 -110.04 99.35
CA ILE A 46 66.83 -109.61 98.68
C ILE A 46 67.02 -108.58 97.54
N LEU A 47 68.23 -108.06 97.30
CA LEU A 47 68.43 -106.93 96.36
C LEU A 47 68.61 -107.31 94.87
N ALA A 48 68.55 -108.58 94.49
CA ALA A 48 68.99 -109.03 93.16
C ALA A 48 67.90 -109.20 92.08
N ALA A 49 66.62 -108.92 92.36
CA ALA A 49 65.54 -109.15 91.38
C ALA A 49 65.46 -108.12 90.23
N VAL A 50 66.00 -106.91 90.39
CA VAL A 50 65.84 -105.79 89.42
C VAL A 50 66.76 -105.90 88.19
N ALA A 51 67.88 -106.62 88.28
CA ALA A 51 68.87 -106.63 87.21
C ALA A 51 68.46 -107.43 85.96
N THR A 52 67.35 -108.19 86.00
CA THR A 52 67.02 -109.16 84.95
C THR A 52 65.80 -108.85 84.07
N SER A 53 64.88 -107.94 84.45
CA SER A 53 63.59 -107.78 83.74
C SER A 53 63.40 -106.47 82.97
N GLY A 54 63.96 -105.34 83.44
CA GLY A 54 63.77 -104.02 82.80
C GLY A 54 62.32 -103.50 82.78
N SER A 55 61.38 -104.16 83.44
CA SER A 55 59.96 -103.80 83.43
C SER A 55 59.66 -102.69 84.45
N LYS A 56 59.08 -101.57 83.98
CA LYS A 56 58.60 -100.48 84.87
C LYS A 56 57.54 -100.96 85.87
N GLY A 57 56.87 -102.07 85.58
CA GLY A 57 55.90 -102.71 86.47
C GLY A 57 56.51 -103.22 87.77
N ASP A 58 57.79 -103.62 87.76
CA ASP A 58 58.45 -104.26 88.91
C ASP A 58 58.79 -103.27 90.04
N ILE A 59 58.71 -101.97 89.73
CA ILE A 59 58.86 -100.85 90.68
C ILE A 59 57.56 -100.02 90.81
N GLY A 60 56.42 -100.54 90.33
CA GLY A 60 55.11 -99.90 90.49
C GLY A 60 54.87 -98.65 89.63
N LEU A 61 55.63 -98.44 88.54
CA LEU A 61 55.52 -97.25 87.68
C LEU A 61 54.91 -97.53 86.30
N GLY A 62 54.03 -98.54 86.19
CA GLY A 62 53.47 -99.01 84.92
C GLY A 62 52.58 -98.02 84.16
N ASN A 63 52.00 -97.02 84.84
CA ASN A 63 51.01 -96.09 84.27
C ASN A 63 51.59 -94.70 83.91
N VAL A 64 52.91 -94.56 83.84
CA VAL A 64 53.56 -93.27 83.57
C VAL A 64 54.08 -93.23 82.12
N ASP A 65 53.36 -92.50 81.27
CA ASP A 65 53.73 -92.21 79.88
C ASP A 65 54.41 -90.83 79.78
N ASN A 66 55.52 -90.73 79.04
CA ASN A 66 56.27 -89.47 78.87
C ASN A 66 56.03 -88.90 77.46
N THR A 67 54.87 -88.28 77.22
CA THR A 67 54.52 -87.63 75.94
C THR A 67 55.02 -86.18 75.89
N SER A 68 55.70 -85.78 74.81
CA SER A 68 56.23 -84.42 74.63
C SER A 68 55.14 -83.35 74.45
N ASP A 69 55.42 -82.10 74.85
CA ASP A 69 54.44 -81.00 74.81
C ASP A 69 53.82 -80.74 73.43
N ALA A 70 54.60 -80.90 72.34
CA ALA A 70 54.09 -80.74 70.97
C ALA A 70 53.01 -81.77 70.59
N ASN A 71 53.00 -82.92 71.27
CA ASN A 71 52.06 -84.01 71.03
C ASN A 71 50.91 -84.04 72.05
N LYS A 72 50.80 -83.03 72.93
CA LYS A 72 49.63 -82.88 73.81
C LYS A 72 48.45 -82.34 72.99
N PRO A 73 47.28 -83.01 72.98
CA PRO A 73 46.12 -82.51 72.27
C PRO A 73 45.64 -81.17 72.87
N VAL A 74 45.32 -80.21 72.01
CA VAL A 74 44.72 -78.92 72.40
C VAL A 74 43.28 -79.17 72.86
N SER A 75 42.87 -78.59 74.00
CA SER A 75 41.54 -78.85 74.55
C SER A 75 40.41 -78.34 73.62
N ILE A 76 39.25 -79.01 73.64
CA ILE A 76 38.07 -78.64 72.82
C ILE A 76 37.68 -77.16 73.02
N LEU A 77 37.82 -76.64 74.25
CA LEU A 77 37.53 -75.24 74.57
C LEU A 77 38.50 -74.26 73.89
N GLN A 78 39.79 -74.61 73.78
CA GLN A 78 40.76 -73.79 73.05
C GLN A 78 40.48 -73.79 71.55
N GLN A 79 40.08 -74.92 70.97
CA GLN A 79 39.72 -74.99 69.55
C GLN A 79 38.48 -74.12 69.25
N ALA A 80 37.44 -74.20 70.09
CA ALA A 80 36.23 -73.39 69.93
C ALA A 80 36.50 -71.88 70.00
N ALA A 81 37.45 -71.44 70.85
CA ALA A 81 37.82 -70.03 70.95
C ALA A 81 38.59 -69.52 69.71
N LEU A 82 39.35 -70.39 69.04
CA LEU A 82 40.04 -70.04 67.80
C LEU A 82 39.08 -69.95 66.62
N ASP A 83 38.14 -70.88 66.50
CA ASP A 83 37.14 -70.90 65.41
C ASP A 83 36.17 -69.70 65.47
N GLY A 84 36.02 -69.06 66.64
CA GLY A 84 35.21 -67.85 66.83
C GLY A 84 35.84 -66.53 66.35
N LYS A 85 37.10 -66.50 65.89
CA LYS A 85 37.72 -65.27 65.37
C LYS A 85 37.37 -65.08 63.88
N ALA A 86 36.45 -64.16 63.60
CA ALA A 86 36.04 -63.78 62.23
C ALA A 86 37.22 -63.27 61.37
N ALA A 87 37.24 -63.69 60.09
CA ALA A 87 38.19 -63.21 59.08
C ALA A 87 37.84 -61.77 58.64
N LYS A 88 38.75 -60.81 58.85
CA LYS A 88 38.52 -59.39 58.49
C LYS A 88 38.42 -59.21 56.96
N GLY A 89 37.28 -58.73 56.44
CA GLY A 89 37.23 -58.24 55.05
C GLY A 89 35.88 -58.00 54.37
N SER A 90 34.73 -58.18 55.02
CA SER A 90 33.42 -57.97 54.37
C SER A 90 32.91 -56.52 54.54
N LYS A 91 32.14 -55.99 53.57
CA LYS A 91 31.50 -54.65 53.67
C LYS A 91 30.57 -54.53 54.89
N ALA A 92 30.06 -55.65 55.39
CA ALA A 92 29.25 -55.68 56.60
C ALA A 92 30.11 -55.44 57.86
N ASP A 93 31.38 -55.84 57.86
CA ASP A 93 32.29 -55.70 59.01
C ASP A 93 32.67 -54.23 59.29
N ALA A 94 32.51 -53.35 58.29
CA ALA A 94 32.74 -51.91 58.40
C ALA A 94 31.45 -51.09 58.62
N GLY A 95 30.28 -51.73 58.73
CA GLY A 95 29.01 -51.02 58.93
C GLY A 95 28.52 -50.19 57.73
N LEU A 96 29.02 -50.47 56.51
CA LEU A 96 28.72 -49.71 55.29
C LEU A 96 27.82 -50.52 54.33
N SER A 97 26.90 -51.32 54.85
CA SER A 97 26.06 -52.24 54.06
C SER A 97 25.18 -51.56 53.01
N ASN A 98 24.87 -50.27 53.19
CA ASN A 98 24.00 -49.49 52.31
C ASN A 98 24.76 -48.55 51.36
N VAL A 99 26.09 -48.67 51.26
CA VAL A 99 26.90 -47.81 50.37
C VAL A 99 27.13 -48.53 49.04
N ASP A 100 26.26 -48.26 48.06
CA ASP A 100 26.43 -48.64 46.65
C ASP A 100 27.04 -47.46 45.85
N ASN A 101 28.36 -47.36 45.80
CA ASN A 101 29.00 -46.30 45.03
C ASN A 101 28.97 -46.58 43.51
N THR A 102 27.76 -46.66 42.94
CA THR A 102 27.53 -46.48 41.51
C THR A 102 27.77 -45.00 41.15
N SER A 103 28.19 -44.72 39.90
CA SER A 103 28.59 -43.37 39.47
C SER A 103 27.48 -42.32 39.72
N ASP A 104 27.87 -41.06 39.99
CA ASP A 104 26.93 -39.95 40.30
C ASP A 104 25.80 -39.79 39.26
N ALA A 105 26.03 -40.19 38.01
CA ALA A 105 25.03 -40.19 36.94
C ALA A 105 23.81 -41.09 37.23
N ASN A 106 23.94 -42.10 38.10
CA ASN A 106 22.89 -43.07 38.42
C ASN A 106 22.24 -42.84 39.79
N LYS A 107 22.62 -41.77 40.52
CA LYS A 107 21.98 -41.46 41.80
C LYS A 107 20.58 -40.89 41.55
N PRO A 108 19.51 -41.50 42.08
CA PRO A 108 18.17 -40.95 41.96
C PRO A 108 18.10 -39.59 42.66
N VAL A 109 17.67 -38.56 41.94
CA VAL A 109 17.28 -37.26 42.52
C VAL A 109 16.04 -37.50 43.38
N SER A 110 16.01 -36.96 44.60
CA SER A 110 14.88 -37.19 45.51
C SER A 110 13.55 -36.69 44.90
N ILE A 111 12.43 -37.35 45.19
CA ILE A 111 11.09 -36.97 44.70
C ILE A 111 10.79 -35.49 44.98
N LEU A 112 11.24 -34.98 46.13
CA LEU A 112 11.09 -33.57 46.51
C LEU A 112 11.90 -32.61 45.64
N GLN A 113 13.11 -33.00 45.22
CA GLN A 113 13.92 -32.19 44.31
C GLN A 113 13.35 -32.19 42.89
N GLN A 114 12.82 -33.32 42.42
CA GLN A 114 12.15 -33.39 41.12
C GLN A 114 10.91 -32.49 41.09
N ALA A 115 10.06 -32.55 42.12
CA ALA A 115 8.89 -31.67 42.24
C ALA A 115 9.26 -30.17 42.29
N ALA A 116 10.37 -29.82 42.96
CA ALA A 116 10.85 -28.44 43.01
C ALA A 116 11.39 -27.94 41.65
N LEU A 117 12.01 -28.83 40.86
CA LEU A 117 12.50 -28.51 39.52
C LEU A 117 11.34 -28.38 38.51
N ASP A 118 10.36 -29.28 38.56
CA ASP A 118 9.18 -29.24 37.71
C ASP A 118 8.35 -27.96 37.95
N GLY A 119 8.25 -27.52 39.21
CA GLY A 119 7.61 -26.24 39.56
C GLY A 119 8.36 -24.99 39.04
N LYS A 120 9.65 -25.11 38.69
CA LYS A 120 10.46 -24.00 38.16
C LYS A 120 10.35 -23.86 36.64
N ALA A 121 9.94 -24.91 35.93
CA ALA A 121 9.83 -24.94 34.47
C ALA A 121 8.59 -24.20 33.92
N ALA A 122 7.60 -23.87 34.76
CA ALA A 122 6.31 -23.34 34.33
C ALA A 122 6.19 -21.79 34.31
N LYS A 123 7.30 -21.03 34.32
CA LYS A 123 7.27 -19.54 34.34
C LYS A 123 7.40 -18.91 32.95
N GLY A 124 6.45 -19.19 32.07
CA GLY A 124 6.43 -18.68 30.69
C GLY A 124 5.23 -17.79 30.34
N SER A 125 4.32 -17.49 31.27
CA SER A 125 3.14 -16.67 30.96
C SER A 125 3.41 -15.19 31.19
N LYS A 126 2.77 -14.30 30.40
CA LYS A 126 2.83 -12.84 30.60
C LYS A 126 2.39 -12.40 32.00
N ALA A 127 1.50 -13.18 32.62
CA ALA A 127 1.04 -12.95 33.98
C ALA A 127 2.16 -13.17 35.01
N ASP A 128 3.03 -14.16 34.79
CA ASP A 128 4.15 -14.47 35.72
C ASP A 128 5.20 -13.37 35.77
N ALA A 129 5.31 -12.57 34.71
CA ALA A 129 6.20 -11.41 34.61
C ALA A 129 5.53 -10.08 35.05
N GLY A 130 4.27 -10.10 35.50
CA GLY A 130 3.52 -8.88 35.82
C GLY A 130 3.20 -8.00 34.60
N LEU A 131 3.29 -8.56 33.39
CA LEU A 131 3.05 -7.90 32.11
C LEU A 131 1.72 -8.36 31.50
N SER A 132 0.72 -8.67 32.34
CA SER A 132 -0.58 -9.19 31.89
C SER A 132 -1.30 -8.25 30.92
N ASN A 133 -1.01 -6.95 31.01
CA ASN A 133 -1.59 -5.91 30.16
C ASN A 133 -0.73 -5.59 28.92
N VAL A 134 0.40 -6.29 28.71
CA VAL A 134 1.26 -6.10 27.55
C VAL A 134 0.85 -7.09 26.46
N ASP A 135 0.04 -6.61 25.51
CA ASP A 135 -0.11 -7.27 24.22
C ASP A 135 1.14 -7.03 23.37
N ASN A 136 1.60 -8.05 22.66
CA ASN A 136 2.60 -7.87 21.60
C ASN A 136 1.86 -7.97 20.28
N THR A 137 0.85 -7.11 20.14
CA THR A 137 0.27 -6.80 18.84
C THR A 137 1.32 -6.01 18.06
N SER A 138 1.57 -6.40 16.81
CA SER A 138 2.36 -5.59 15.87
C SER A 138 1.87 -4.13 15.92
N ASP A 139 2.73 -3.17 15.58
CA ASP A 139 2.34 -1.75 15.64
C ASP A 139 1.05 -1.45 14.85
N ALA A 140 0.76 -2.23 13.80
CA ALA A 140 -0.48 -2.15 13.03
C ALA A 140 -1.75 -2.56 13.81
N ASN A 141 -1.62 -3.39 14.85
CA ASN A 141 -2.71 -3.94 15.64
C ASN A 141 -2.85 -3.28 17.02
N LYS A 142 -2.05 -2.26 17.34
CA LYS A 142 -2.18 -1.52 18.60
C LYS A 142 -3.43 -0.66 18.58
N PRO A 143 -4.30 -0.72 19.61
CA PRO A 143 -5.48 0.14 19.68
C PRO A 143 -5.06 1.61 19.80
N VAL A 144 -5.68 2.48 19.01
CA VAL A 144 -5.54 3.94 19.14
C VAL A 144 -6.31 4.40 20.37
N SER A 145 -5.71 5.23 21.24
CA SER A 145 -6.41 5.75 22.41
C SER A 145 -7.60 6.63 22.01
N ILE A 146 -8.63 6.73 22.87
CA ILE A 146 -9.82 7.57 22.62
C ILE A 146 -9.42 9.04 22.33
N LEU A 147 -8.42 9.56 23.06
CA LEU A 147 -7.91 10.91 22.88
C LEU A 147 -7.20 11.09 21.52
N GLN A 148 -6.41 10.09 21.10
CA GLN A 148 -5.79 10.12 19.77
C GLN A 148 -6.84 10.01 18.66
N GLN A 149 -7.86 9.16 18.82
CA GLN A 149 -8.94 9.05 17.84
C GLN A 149 -9.73 10.36 17.73
N ALA A 150 -10.03 11.01 18.86
CA ALA A 150 -10.68 12.32 18.87
C ALA A 150 -9.84 13.40 18.16
N ALA A 151 -8.52 13.41 18.38
CA ALA A 151 -7.60 14.33 17.70
C ALA A 151 -7.48 14.04 16.19
N LEU A 152 -7.49 12.77 15.79
CA LEU A 152 -7.49 12.36 14.39
C LEU A 152 -8.80 12.75 13.68
N ASN A 153 -9.94 12.62 14.35
CA ASN A 153 -11.26 13.00 13.81
C ASN A 153 -11.39 14.50 13.54
N LEU A 154 -10.53 15.35 14.14
CA LEU A 154 -10.47 16.78 13.87
C LEU A 154 -9.63 17.13 12.63
N LYS A 155 -8.85 16.18 12.10
CA LYS A 155 -8.05 16.40 10.88
C LYS A 155 -8.94 16.23 9.65
N VAL A 156 -8.75 17.12 8.67
CA VAL A 156 -9.43 17.03 7.38
C VAL A 156 -9.06 15.72 6.68
N ASN A 157 -10.06 14.99 6.21
CA ASN A 157 -9.85 13.75 5.48
C ASN A 157 -9.21 14.06 4.11
N ALA A 158 -8.01 13.53 3.87
CA ALA A 158 -7.27 13.75 2.62
C ALA A 158 -7.98 13.19 1.37
N ALA A 159 -8.79 12.12 1.53
CA ALA A 159 -9.53 11.50 0.43
C ALA A 159 -10.86 12.20 0.13
N SER A 160 -11.39 12.97 1.07
CA SER A 160 -12.63 13.74 0.91
C SER A 160 -12.58 14.93 1.87
N PRO A 161 -11.89 16.01 1.50
CA PRO A 161 -11.80 17.22 2.30
C PRO A 161 -13.13 17.98 2.25
N SER A 162 -14.21 17.39 2.75
CA SER A 162 -15.48 18.09 2.94
C SER A 162 -15.40 18.84 4.26
N THR A 163 -15.15 20.15 4.18
CA THR A 163 -15.23 21.04 5.34
C THR A 163 -16.49 21.88 5.22
N THR A 164 -17.33 21.90 6.26
CA THR A 164 -18.41 22.88 6.38
C THR A 164 -17.85 24.14 7.02
N GLY A 165 -17.56 25.18 6.23
CA GLY A 165 -17.03 26.45 6.70
C GLY A 165 -16.48 27.35 5.59
N THR A 166 -16.19 28.61 5.90
CA THR A 166 -15.55 29.55 4.97
C THR A 166 -14.06 29.22 4.85
N TRP A 167 -13.60 28.92 3.64
CA TRP A 167 -12.16 28.78 3.34
C TRP A 167 -11.54 30.16 3.13
N SER A 168 -10.69 30.60 4.05
CA SER A 168 -9.84 31.78 3.86
C SER A 168 -8.43 31.35 3.46
N HIS A 169 -7.98 31.73 2.27
CA HIS A 169 -6.59 31.61 1.85
C HIS A 169 -5.87 32.95 2.04
N SER A 170 -4.71 32.94 2.68
CA SER A 170 -3.89 34.14 2.89
C SER A 170 -2.47 33.85 2.39
N GLY A 171 -2.02 34.68 1.44
CA GLY A 171 -0.69 34.59 0.84
C GLY A 171 -0.64 33.68 -0.40
N GLY A 172 -0.61 34.30 -1.59
CA GLY A 172 -0.48 33.62 -2.87
C GLY A 172 -1.81 33.39 -3.60
N SER A 173 -1.74 32.63 -4.70
CA SER A 173 -2.90 32.27 -5.50
C SER A 173 -3.50 30.93 -5.02
N LEU A 174 -4.83 30.86 -4.95
CA LEU A 174 -5.56 29.61 -4.80
C LEU A 174 -5.72 28.96 -6.19
N SER A 175 -5.20 27.75 -6.36
CA SER A 175 -5.28 26.99 -7.62
C SER A 175 -6.27 25.83 -7.51
N LEU A 176 -7.17 25.72 -8.48
CA LEU A 176 -8.09 24.60 -8.65
C LEU A 176 -7.49 23.60 -9.66
N ASN A 177 -7.17 22.40 -9.19
CA ASN A 177 -6.42 21.39 -9.96
C ASN A 177 -7.19 20.07 -10.04
N SER A 178 -7.04 19.35 -11.14
CA SER A 178 -7.52 17.97 -11.30
C SER A 178 -6.36 17.11 -11.83
N GLY A 179 -5.59 16.49 -10.94
CA GLY A 179 -4.37 15.76 -11.31
C GLY A 179 -3.23 16.70 -11.71
N ALA A 180 -2.64 16.49 -12.90
CA ALA A 180 -1.51 17.28 -13.41
C ALA A 180 -1.92 18.61 -14.09
N ALA A 181 -3.22 18.92 -14.16
CA ALA A 181 -3.74 20.09 -14.85
C ALA A 181 -4.44 21.06 -13.88
N ASN A 182 -4.08 22.34 -13.97
CA ASN A 182 -4.76 23.44 -13.31
C ASN A 182 -5.87 23.95 -14.25
N TRP A 183 -7.08 24.13 -13.74
CA TRP A 183 -8.23 24.59 -14.53
C TRP A 183 -8.78 25.95 -14.08
N GLY A 184 -8.36 26.43 -12.91
CA GLY A 184 -8.63 27.81 -12.50
C GLY A 184 -7.66 28.30 -11.42
N SER A 185 -7.43 29.61 -11.38
CA SER A 185 -6.71 30.24 -10.27
C SER A 185 -7.39 31.52 -9.82
N LEU A 186 -7.42 31.73 -8.50
CA LEU A 186 -7.85 32.97 -7.85
C LEU A 186 -6.62 33.61 -7.21
N GLY A 187 -6.27 34.82 -7.64
CA GLY A 187 -5.06 35.50 -7.18
C GLY A 187 -5.30 36.98 -6.86
N SER A 188 -4.60 37.44 -5.81
CA SER A 188 -4.50 38.87 -5.46
C SER A 188 -3.02 39.25 -5.40
N ALA A 189 -2.55 40.06 -6.35
CA ALA A 189 -1.20 40.60 -6.34
C ALA A 189 -1.19 41.98 -5.67
N SER A 190 -0.20 42.23 -4.80
CA SER A 190 -0.05 43.46 -4.00
C SER A 190 0.29 44.72 -4.80
N ALA A 191 0.17 44.71 -6.13
CA ALA A 191 0.62 45.80 -6.99
C ALA A 191 -0.30 46.08 -8.22
N SER A 192 -1.62 45.85 -8.11
CA SER A 192 -2.71 46.58 -8.85
C SER A 192 -3.79 45.70 -9.51
N SER A 193 -3.71 44.37 -9.47
CA SER A 193 -4.73 43.53 -10.14
C SER A 193 -5.11 42.29 -9.32
N SER A 194 -6.38 42.21 -8.90
CA SER A 194 -6.99 40.97 -8.41
C SER A 194 -7.70 40.29 -9.58
N TYR A 195 -7.55 38.98 -9.74
CA TYR A 195 -8.13 38.27 -10.89
C TYR A 195 -8.61 36.84 -10.60
N LEU A 196 -9.60 36.41 -11.39
CA LEU A 196 -9.99 35.02 -11.61
C LEU A 196 -9.48 34.61 -13.00
N ALA A 197 -8.55 33.67 -13.08
CA ALA A 197 -8.05 33.15 -14.35
C ALA A 197 -8.65 31.77 -14.67
N PHE A 198 -9.07 31.61 -15.92
CA PHE A 198 -9.49 30.34 -16.52
C PHE A 198 -8.28 29.76 -17.26
N ILE A 199 -7.85 28.54 -16.93
CA ILE A 199 -6.66 27.93 -17.52
C ILE A 199 -7.09 26.75 -18.40
N ARG A 200 -6.53 26.65 -19.61
CA ARG A 200 -6.79 25.50 -20.48
C ARG A 200 -6.04 24.28 -19.92
N GLY A 201 -6.77 23.26 -19.50
CA GLY A 201 -6.21 22.05 -18.89
C GLY A 201 -5.07 21.45 -19.73
N GLY A 202 -3.93 21.19 -19.09
CA GLY A 202 -2.73 20.65 -19.72
C GLY A 202 -1.68 21.69 -20.18
N THR A 203 -1.91 22.99 -19.97
CA THR A 203 -0.93 24.06 -20.26
C THR A 203 -0.88 25.12 -19.15
N SER A 204 0.20 25.90 -19.08
CA SER A 204 0.30 27.08 -18.19
C SER A 204 -0.29 28.36 -18.80
N ALA A 205 -0.87 28.29 -20.00
CA ALA A 205 -1.41 29.45 -20.70
C ALA A 205 -2.86 29.70 -20.26
N PRO A 206 -3.19 30.92 -19.79
CA PRO A 206 -4.56 31.26 -19.44
C PRO A 206 -5.43 31.24 -20.70
N ALA A 207 -6.59 30.59 -20.61
CA ALA A 207 -7.70 30.77 -21.53
C ALA A 207 -8.42 32.10 -21.26
N GLY A 208 -8.02 32.88 -20.27
CA GLY A 208 -8.55 34.22 -20.03
C GLY A 208 -8.64 34.53 -18.55
N TYR A 209 -8.98 35.77 -18.21
CA TYR A 209 -9.16 36.18 -16.82
C TYR A 209 -10.21 37.27 -16.68
N ILE A 210 -10.75 37.42 -15.49
CA ILE A 210 -11.61 38.53 -15.06
C ILE A 210 -10.89 39.21 -13.89
N GLY A 211 -10.49 40.47 -14.04
CA GLY A 211 -9.73 41.20 -13.02
C GLY A 211 -10.17 42.64 -12.81
N THR A 212 -9.60 43.26 -11.77
CA THR A 212 -9.91 44.64 -11.35
C THR A 212 -9.38 45.70 -12.33
N ASP A 213 -8.47 45.32 -13.20
CA ASP A 213 -7.90 46.09 -14.32
C ASP A 213 -8.57 45.77 -15.66
N GLY A 214 -9.66 44.99 -15.64
CA GLY A 214 -10.32 44.46 -16.83
C GLY A 214 -10.14 42.95 -16.95
N GLY A 215 -10.74 42.37 -17.98
CA GLY A 215 -10.66 40.92 -18.19
C GLY A 215 -11.22 40.49 -19.53
N GLY A 216 -10.64 39.44 -20.10
CA GLY A 216 -11.08 38.79 -21.33
C GLY A 216 -11.06 37.28 -21.17
N VAL A 217 -12.18 36.62 -21.48
CA VAL A 217 -12.33 35.16 -21.41
C VAL A 217 -12.35 34.58 -22.82
N ILE A 218 -11.41 33.68 -23.11
CA ILE A 218 -11.22 32.97 -24.38
C ILE A 218 -11.83 31.57 -24.27
N SER A 219 -13.14 31.47 -24.44
CA SER A 219 -13.82 30.18 -24.51
C SER A 219 -13.82 29.66 -25.96
N GLY A 220 -12.95 28.71 -26.27
CA GLY A 220 -13.04 27.92 -27.50
C GLY A 220 -13.99 26.74 -27.30
N GLY A 221 -15.08 26.67 -28.08
CA GLY A 221 -16.02 25.54 -28.06
C GLY A 221 -17.36 25.83 -28.78
N SER A 222 -18.04 24.78 -29.22
CA SER A 222 -19.40 24.80 -29.78
C SER A 222 -20.44 24.55 -28.67
N GLY A 223 -21.16 25.59 -28.25
CA GLY A 223 -22.23 25.54 -27.25
C GLY A 223 -22.26 26.81 -26.40
N THR A 224 -23.40 27.49 -26.29
CA THR A 224 -23.49 28.86 -25.78
C THR A 224 -23.81 28.94 -24.28
N ASN A 225 -23.16 29.90 -23.61
CA ASN A 225 -23.75 30.82 -22.60
C ASN A 225 -22.87 32.08 -22.38
N LEU A 226 -21.63 32.12 -22.90
CA LEU A 226 -20.87 33.34 -23.24
C LEU A 226 -20.19 33.13 -24.61
N VAL A 227 -20.61 33.87 -25.64
CA VAL A 227 -20.08 33.72 -27.00
C VAL A 227 -19.23 34.95 -27.36
N LEU A 228 -17.91 34.85 -27.22
CA LEU A 228 -16.94 35.77 -27.82
C LEU A 228 -16.28 35.08 -29.00
N ARG A 229 -16.87 35.21 -30.20
CA ARG A 229 -16.39 34.59 -31.43
C ARG A 229 -15.63 35.60 -32.30
N ALA A 230 -14.31 35.55 -32.21
CA ALA A 230 -13.39 35.99 -33.25
C ALA A 230 -12.06 35.26 -33.06
N THR A 231 -11.25 35.17 -34.11
CA THR A 231 -9.82 34.87 -33.97
C THR A 231 -9.08 35.92 -33.12
N ASN A 232 -9.71 37.08 -32.81
CA ASN A 232 -9.07 38.26 -32.21
C ASN A 232 -9.85 39.02 -31.08
N TYR A 233 -10.85 38.40 -30.42
CA TYR A 233 -11.58 38.92 -29.22
C TYR A 233 -12.52 40.15 -29.38
N LEU A 234 -13.62 40.18 -28.60
CA LEU A 234 -14.54 41.33 -28.42
C LEU A 234 -14.33 41.90 -27.00
N GLN A 235 -13.95 43.16 -26.89
CA GLN A 235 -13.76 43.85 -25.61
C GLN A 235 -15.09 44.45 -25.11
N LEU A 236 -15.56 43.95 -23.98
CA LEU A 236 -16.70 44.52 -23.25
C LEU A 236 -16.15 45.15 -21.97
N GLY A 237 -15.55 46.35 -22.05
CA GLY A 237 -14.91 46.96 -20.87
C GLY A 237 -14.39 48.40 -21.00
N ALA A 238 -14.85 49.21 -20.03
CA ALA A 238 -14.25 50.32 -19.26
C ALA A 238 -13.39 51.44 -19.87
N ASP A 239 -13.21 51.57 -21.18
CA ASP A 239 -12.71 52.84 -21.75
C ASP A 239 -13.89 53.80 -21.96
N SER A 240 -14.07 54.74 -21.02
CA SER A 240 -15.11 55.79 -21.05
C SER A 240 -16.56 55.30 -21.26
N GLY A 241 -16.85 54.02 -20.96
CA GLY A 241 -18.19 53.45 -21.10
C GLY A 241 -18.58 53.06 -22.55
N ALA A 242 -17.62 52.91 -23.45
CA ALA A 242 -17.88 52.53 -24.84
C ALA A 242 -17.59 51.03 -25.13
N VAL A 243 -18.27 50.48 -26.13
CA VAL A 243 -17.93 49.19 -26.77
C VAL A 243 -17.26 49.51 -28.10
N LEU A 244 -15.99 49.11 -28.26
CA LEU A 244 -15.14 49.52 -29.38
C LEU A 244 -14.45 48.31 -30.02
N PRO A 245 -14.14 48.35 -31.33
CA PRO A 245 -13.18 47.44 -31.93
C PRO A 245 -11.76 47.79 -31.48
N ILE A 246 -10.86 46.78 -31.43
CA ILE A 246 -9.45 47.02 -31.07
C ILE A 246 -8.68 47.74 -32.19
N THR A 247 -9.04 47.44 -33.45
CA THR A 247 -8.43 48.05 -34.63
C THR A 247 -9.50 48.83 -35.37
N ASP A 248 -9.22 50.11 -35.59
CA ASP A 248 -10.11 51.04 -36.29
C ASP A 248 -10.57 50.49 -37.65
N ALA A 249 -11.86 50.66 -37.96
CA ALA A 249 -12.50 50.26 -39.22
C ALA A 249 -12.35 48.79 -39.68
N THR A 250 -12.08 47.84 -38.77
CA THR A 250 -11.88 46.40 -39.14
C THR A 250 -12.98 45.44 -38.70
N ALA A 251 -13.90 45.85 -37.82
CA ALA A 251 -14.95 44.99 -37.30
C ALA A 251 -16.35 45.48 -37.70
N THR A 252 -17.24 44.54 -38.03
CA THR A 252 -18.64 44.81 -38.35
C THR A 252 -19.55 44.50 -37.17
N PHE A 253 -20.53 45.35 -36.91
CA PHE A 253 -21.54 45.12 -35.87
C PHE A 253 -22.75 44.35 -36.44
N GLY A 254 -22.65 43.02 -36.43
CA GLY A 254 -23.61 42.11 -37.08
C GLY A 254 -23.16 41.64 -38.46
N SER A 255 -23.97 40.81 -39.12
CA SER A 255 -23.71 40.33 -40.49
C SER A 255 -25.00 39.99 -41.24
N SER A 256 -24.90 39.74 -42.55
CA SER A 256 -26.04 39.41 -43.41
C SER A 256 -26.83 38.20 -42.92
N GLY A 257 -26.17 37.19 -42.35
CA GLY A 257 -26.79 36.03 -41.70
C GLY A 257 -27.27 36.28 -40.26
N TYR A 258 -26.60 37.17 -39.52
CA TYR A 258 -26.83 37.42 -38.09
C TYR A 258 -27.15 38.91 -37.84
N ARG A 259 -28.41 39.28 -38.10
CA ARG A 259 -28.88 40.66 -38.01
C ARG A 259 -29.45 40.97 -36.63
N TRP A 260 -29.19 42.18 -36.14
CA TRP A 260 -29.89 42.73 -34.99
C TRP A 260 -31.32 43.09 -35.35
N THR A 261 -32.23 42.92 -34.39
CA THR A 261 -33.67 43.18 -34.61
C THR A 261 -34.02 44.65 -34.50
N ASN A 262 -33.38 45.39 -33.59
CA ASN A 262 -33.61 46.81 -33.37
C ASN A 262 -32.43 47.45 -32.60
N SER A 263 -32.38 48.78 -32.58
CA SER A 263 -31.45 49.57 -31.78
C SER A 263 -32.17 50.73 -31.09
N TYR A 264 -31.66 51.14 -29.92
CA TYR A 264 -32.14 52.31 -29.17
C TYR A 264 -30.96 53.21 -28.85
N PHE A 265 -30.97 54.43 -29.36
CA PHE A 265 -29.94 55.43 -29.12
C PHE A 265 -30.59 56.74 -28.65
N THR A 266 -29.91 57.48 -27.79
CA THR A 266 -30.34 58.83 -27.40
C THR A 266 -30.09 59.86 -28.50
N VAL A 267 -29.15 59.58 -29.42
CA VAL A 267 -28.78 60.38 -30.59
C VAL A 267 -28.46 59.46 -31.77
N SER A 268 -28.51 59.98 -33.00
CA SER A 268 -28.17 59.21 -34.20
C SER A 268 -26.69 58.77 -34.20
N PRO A 269 -26.36 57.63 -34.85
CA PRO A 269 -24.98 57.21 -35.03
C PRO A 269 -24.14 58.26 -35.78
N THR A 270 -22.89 58.44 -35.35
CA THR A 270 -21.91 59.29 -36.04
C THR A 270 -21.22 58.50 -37.15
N ILE A 271 -21.29 58.99 -38.39
CA ILE A 271 -20.62 58.41 -39.56
C ILE A 271 -19.49 59.35 -40.01
N THR A 272 -18.24 58.84 -40.05
CA THR A 272 -17.09 59.62 -40.51
C THR A 272 -17.28 60.04 -41.96
N SER A 273 -17.14 61.35 -42.23
CA SER A 273 -17.30 61.94 -43.56
C SER A 273 -16.28 63.06 -43.77
N ASP A 274 -15.02 62.80 -43.42
CA ASP A 274 -13.93 63.75 -43.58
C ASP A 274 -13.52 63.89 -45.06
N ALA A 275 -13.38 65.12 -45.56
CA ALA A 275 -12.98 65.38 -46.94
C ALA A 275 -11.57 64.86 -47.26
N ARG A 276 -10.70 64.71 -46.26
CA ARG A 276 -9.33 64.19 -46.42
C ARG A 276 -9.28 62.69 -46.68
N GLU A 277 -10.35 61.99 -46.34
CA GLU A 277 -10.49 60.54 -46.52
C GLU A 277 -11.28 60.17 -47.78
N LYS A 278 -11.67 61.16 -48.59
CA LYS A 278 -12.51 60.99 -49.78
C LYS A 278 -11.81 61.53 -51.02
N ASP A 279 -11.93 60.79 -52.12
CA ASP A 279 -11.48 61.22 -53.45
C ASP A 279 -12.68 61.33 -54.40
N ARG A 280 -12.50 62.05 -55.51
CA ARG A 280 -13.47 62.15 -56.63
C ARG A 280 -14.85 62.66 -56.22
N PHE A 281 -14.89 63.63 -55.31
CA PHE A 281 -16.13 64.32 -54.97
C PHE A 281 -16.68 65.03 -56.21
N ARG A 282 -17.87 64.63 -56.68
CA ARG A 282 -18.53 65.16 -57.86
C ARG A 282 -20.03 65.34 -57.64
N VAL A 283 -20.63 66.19 -58.46
CA VAL A 283 -22.10 66.28 -58.57
C VAL A 283 -22.66 65.04 -59.25
N LEU A 284 -23.94 64.75 -58.97
CA LEU A 284 -24.68 63.71 -59.68
C LEU A 284 -24.93 64.14 -61.13
N THR A 285 -24.85 63.17 -62.03
CA THR A 285 -25.17 63.33 -63.44
C THR A 285 -26.68 63.50 -63.65
N PRO A 286 -27.13 64.08 -64.78
CA PRO A 286 -28.56 64.16 -65.08
C PRO A 286 -29.28 62.80 -65.07
N THR A 287 -28.60 61.75 -65.52
CA THR A 287 -29.09 60.37 -65.50
C THR A 287 -29.28 59.85 -64.07
N GLU A 288 -28.31 60.11 -63.17
CA GLU A 288 -28.43 59.77 -61.75
C GLU A 288 -29.56 60.55 -61.08
N ILE A 289 -29.72 61.84 -61.39
CA ILE A 289 -30.82 62.66 -60.88
C ILE A 289 -32.19 62.14 -61.34
N ALA A 290 -32.31 61.70 -62.60
CA ALA A 290 -33.54 61.08 -63.10
C ALA A 290 -33.86 59.77 -62.38
N ALA A 291 -32.85 58.91 -62.18
CA ALA A 291 -33.00 57.67 -61.40
C ALA A 291 -33.40 57.97 -59.94
N ALA A 292 -32.81 58.99 -59.30
CA ALA A 292 -33.16 59.41 -57.95
C ALA A 292 -34.63 59.84 -57.83
N ALA A 293 -35.15 60.57 -58.83
CA ALA A 293 -36.55 60.96 -58.89
C ALA A 293 -37.50 59.75 -59.02
N ASP A 294 -37.12 58.72 -59.78
CA ASP A 294 -37.91 57.48 -59.90
C ASP A 294 -37.81 56.60 -58.65
N LEU A 295 -36.65 56.54 -57.99
CA LEU A 295 -36.52 55.89 -56.68
C LEU A 295 -37.44 56.52 -55.64
N ALA A 296 -37.58 57.84 -55.64
CA ALA A 296 -38.52 58.53 -54.78
C ALA A 296 -39.97 58.10 -55.03
N ARG A 297 -40.34 57.86 -56.29
CA ARG A 297 -41.67 57.35 -56.68
C ARG A 297 -41.88 55.88 -56.33
N ALA A 298 -40.80 55.13 -56.15
CA ALA A 298 -40.85 53.71 -55.78
C ALA A 298 -41.06 53.48 -54.27
N ILE A 299 -41.09 54.54 -53.45
CA ILE A 299 -41.38 54.42 -52.02
C ILE A 299 -42.82 53.93 -51.84
N GLY A 300 -42.97 52.75 -51.22
CA GLY A 300 -44.25 52.13 -50.94
C GLY A 300 -44.40 51.73 -49.48
N VAL A 301 -45.50 51.07 -49.17
CA VAL A 301 -45.80 50.51 -47.84
C VAL A 301 -45.70 48.99 -47.91
N TYR A 302 -45.08 48.36 -46.93
CA TYR A 302 -44.96 46.91 -46.82
C TYR A 302 -45.09 46.42 -45.38
N ARG A 303 -45.39 45.13 -45.21
CA ARG A 303 -45.34 44.42 -43.93
C ARG A 303 -44.45 43.20 -44.07
N TRP A 304 -43.70 42.86 -43.03
CA TRP A 304 -42.87 41.65 -43.05
C TRP A 304 -43.73 40.39 -43.09
N LYS A 305 -43.43 39.46 -44.01
CA LYS A 305 -44.14 38.17 -44.12
C LYS A 305 -44.15 37.42 -42.78
N THR A 306 -43.03 37.36 -42.08
CA THR A 306 -42.94 36.75 -40.74
C THR A 306 -43.81 37.46 -39.71
N ALA A 307 -43.89 38.80 -39.74
CA ALA A 307 -44.76 39.54 -38.84
C ALA A 307 -46.24 39.29 -39.13
N ILE A 308 -46.63 39.19 -40.40
CA ILE A 308 -47.99 38.81 -40.81
C ILE A 308 -48.33 37.42 -40.28
N MET A 309 -47.44 36.43 -40.47
CA MET A 309 -47.66 35.07 -39.97
C MET A 309 -47.81 35.02 -38.45
N LEU A 310 -47.03 35.82 -37.71
CA LEU A 310 -47.03 35.80 -36.25
C LEU A 310 -48.14 36.65 -35.60
N LYS A 311 -48.53 37.75 -36.25
CA LYS A 311 -49.38 38.79 -35.63
C LYS A 311 -50.68 39.06 -36.41
N GLY A 312 -50.87 38.45 -37.58
CA GLY A 312 -51.99 38.75 -38.47
C GLY A 312 -52.11 40.25 -38.74
N ASP A 313 -53.28 40.80 -38.45
CA ASP A 313 -53.58 42.22 -38.61
C ASP A 313 -52.75 43.14 -37.69
N GLY A 314 -52.17 42.61 -36.61
CA GLY A 314 -51.25 43.33 -35.73
C GLY A 314 -49.84 43.54 -36.31
N ALA A 315 -49.56 43.04 -37.52
CA ALA A 315 -48.32 43.30 -38.22
C ALA A 315 -48.25 44.77 -38.66
N ARG A 316 -47.19 45.46 -38.22
CA ARG A 316 -47.01 46.89 -38.52
C ARG A 316 -46.61 47.12 -39.97
N GLU A 317 -47.04 48.26 -40.49
CA GLU A 317 -46.61 48.78 -41.78
C GLU A 317 -45.26 49.49 -41.67
N HIS A 318 -44.43 49.27 -42.68
CA HIS A 318 -43.12 49.86 -42.88
C HIS A 318 -43.11 50.57 -44.23
N ILE A 319 -42.28 51.61 -44.38
CA ILE A 319 -42.26 52.47 -45.55
C ILE A 319 -40.88 52.42 -46.19
N GLY A 320 -40.83 52.27 -47.52
CA GLY A 320 -39.61 52.24 -48.30
C GLY A 320 -39.78 51.46 -49.61
N PRO A 321 -38.85 51.61 -50.57
CA PRO A 321 -38.81 50.78 -51.76
C PRO A 321 -38.28 49.37 -51.46
N THR A 322 -38.41 48.45 -52.41
CA THR A 322 -37.63 47.19 -52.40
C THR A 322 -36.30 47.38 -53.13
N VAL A 323 -35.27 46.62 -52.74
CA VAL A 323 -33.95 46.71 -53.40
C VAL A 323 -34.05 46.29 -54.87
N GLN A 324 -34.89 45.30 -55.19
CA GLN A 324 -35.10 44.84 -56.55
C GLN A 324 -35.74 45.93 -57.44
N ALA A 325 -36.70 46.69 -56.92
CA ALA A 325 -37.26 47.83 -57.66
C ALA A 325 -36.19 48.91 -57.89
N ALA A 326 -35.33 49.19 -56.90
CA ALA A 326 -34.24 50.13 -57.07
C ALA A 326 -33.22 49.67 -58.11
N ILE A 327 -32.85 48.39 -58.12
CA ILE A 327 -31.99 47.79 -59.15
C ILE A 327 -32.58 48.01 -60.54
N GLN A 328 -33.85 47.67 -60.74
CA GLN A 328 -34.53 47.84 -62.03
C GLN A 328 -34.55 49.31 -62.49
N ILE A 329 -34.80 50.25 -61.57
CA ILE A 329 -34.78 51.68 -61.88
C ILE A 329 -33.38 52.10 -62.33
N MET A 330 -32.35 51.79 -61.55
CA MET A 330 -30.97 52.15 -61.87
C MET A 330 -30.54 51.59 -63.23
N GLU A 331 -30.84 50.31 -63.49
CA GLU A 331 -30.56 49.65 -64.78
C GLU A 331 -31.31 50.28 -65.95
N SER A 332 -32.56 50.74 -65.75
CA SER A 332 -33.35 51.42 -66.80
C SER A 332 -32.72 52.74 -67.26
N TYR A 333 -31.92 53.37 -66.40
CA TYR A 333 -31.13 54.56 -66.71
C TYR A 333 -29.69 54.22 -67.18
N GLY A 334 -29.37 52.94 -67.37
CA GLY A 334 -28.03 52.49 -67.75
C GLY A 334 -26.99 52.62 -66.66
N LEU A 335 -27.42 52.73 -65.39
CA LEU A 335 -26.54 52.79 -64.22
C LEU A 335 -26.32 51.37 -63.68
N ASP A 336 -25.08 51.05 -63.34
CA ASP A 336 -24.74 49.81 -62.63
C ASP A 336 -25.09 49.98 -61.14
N PRO A 337 -26.12 49.28 -60.62
CA PRO A 337 -26.61 49.50 -59.27
C PRO A 337 -25.57 49.20 -58.19
N PHE A 338 -24.67 48.23 -58.43
CA PHE A 338 -23.68 47.78 -57.44
C PHE A 338 -22.42 48.66 -57.39
N LYS A 339 -22.35 49.73 -58.20
CA LYS A 339 -21.36 50.80 -58.04
C LYS A 339 -21.76 51.85 -57.00
N TYR A 340 -22.99 51.77 -56.48
CA TYR A 340 -23.51 52.70 -55.49
C TYR A 340 -23.61 52.01 -54.13
N GLY A 341 -23.05 52.64 -53.09
CA GLY A 341 -22.92 52.04 -51.76
C GLY A 341 -24.26 51.72 -51.08
N PHE A 342 -25.34 52.38 -51.50
CA PHE A 342 -26.66 52.19 -50.92
C PHE A 342 -27.34 50.89 -51.33
N ILE A 343 -26.92 50.20 -52.41
CA ILE A 343 -27.43 48.88 -52.80
C ILE A 343 -26.42 47.80 -52.41
N CYS A 344 -26.81 46.90 -51.53
CA CYS A 344 -25.97 45.82 -51.03
C CYS A 344 -26.54 44.45 -51.39
N TYR A 345 -25.64 43.50 -51.66
CA TYR A 345 -25.94 42.08 -51.81
C TYR A 345 -24.88 41.27 -51.07
N ASP A 346 -25.33 40.33 -50.24
CA ASP A 346 -24.47 39.43 -49.48
C ASP A 346 -25.02 38.01 -49.56
N SER A 347 -24.12 37.03 -49.62
CA SER A 347 -24.47 35.61 -49.52
C SER A 347 -23.64 34.91 -48.44
N TRP A 348 -24.19 33.85 -47.87
CA TRP A 348 -23.52 33.05 -46.85
C TRP A 348 -23.77 31.55 -47.07
N GLN A 349 -22.78 30.76 -46.68
CA GLN A 349 -22.88 29.32 -46.68
C GLN A 349 -23.75 28.85 -45.51
N GLY A 350 -24.44 27.73 -45.71
CA GLY A 350 -25.16 27.07 -44.64
C GLY A 350 -24.20 26.47 -43.62
N GLY A 351 -24.72 26.14 -42.45
CA GLY A 351 -23.93 25.55 -41.38
C GLY A 351 -24.80 24.91 -40.32
N THR A 352 -24.14 24.31 -39.36
CA THR A 352 -24.78 23.61 -38.26
C THR A 352 -24.28 24.18 -36.95
N ILE A 353 -25.19 24.52 -36.05
CA ILE A 353 -24.89 24.95 -34.68
C ILE A 353 -25.32 23.82 -33.75
N GLU A 354 -24.35 23.30 -33.00
CA GLU A 354 -24.64 22.34 -31.93
C GLU A 354 -24.99 23.09 -30.64
N HIS A 355 -26.15 22.80 -30.08
CA HIS A 355 -26.62 23.29 -28.80
C HIS A 355 -26.45 22.19 -27.76
N ALA A 356 -25.77 22.51 -26.66
CA ALA A 356 -25.60 21.59 -25.54
C ALA A 356 -26.94 21.34 -24.83
N ALA A 357 -27.04 20.20 -24.13
CA ALA A 357 -28.20 19.91 -23.30
C ALA A 357 -28.34 20.97 -22.19
N ILE A 358 -29.58 21.39 -21.93
CA ILE A 358 -29.95 22.29 -20.85
C ILE A 358 -30.59 21.45 -19.76
N GLU A 359 -29.98 21.47 -18.57
CA GLU A 359 -30.51 20.78 -17.39
C GLU A 359 -31.83 21.43 -16.93
N ALA A 360 -32.71 20.63 -16.32
CA ALA A 360 -33.94 21.16 -15.76
C ALA A 360 -33.65 22.05 -14.54
N THR A 361 -34.38 23.15 -14.44
CA THR A 361 -34.46 24.02 -13.26
C THR A 361 -35.92 24.11 -12.80
N ASP A 362 -36.16 24.65 -11.61
CA ASP A 362 -37.52 24.77 -11.05
C ASP A 362 -38.48 25.58 -11.96
N ASP A 363 -37.94 26.40 -12.85
CA ASP A 363 -38.63 27.26 -13.81
C ASP A 363 -38.50 26.83 -15.28
N ARG A 364 -37.74 25.75 -15.58
CA ARG A 364 -37.47 25.31 -16.96
C ARG A 364 -37.30 23.80 -17.07
N GLU A 365 -38.04 23.18 -18.00
CA GLU A 365 -37.86 21.77 -18.31
C GLU A 365 -36.52 21.47 -19.00
N MET A 366 -36.01 20.26 -18.80
CA MET A 366 -34.80 19.76 -19.46
C MET A 366 -34.94 19.83 -20.99
N GLN A 367 -33.89 20.28 -21.66
CA GLN A 367 -33.78 20.20 -23.12
C GLN A 367 -32.56 19.35 -23.48
N ALA A 368 -32.77 18.31 -24.28
CA ALA A 368 -31.65 17.53 -24.80
C ALA A 368 -30.78 18.38 -25.74
N ALA A 369 -29.51 17.98 -25.89
CA ALA A 369 -28.65 18.58 -26.89
C ALA A 369 -29.31 18.45 -28.27
N TRP A 370 -29.24 19.51 -29.07
CA TRP A 370 -29.91 19.55 -30.36
C TRP A 370 -29.08 20.33 -31.38
N THR A 371 -29.38 20.08 -32.64
CA THR A 371 -28.61 20.57 -33.77
C THR A 371 -29.46 21.54 -34.59
N GLU A 372 -29.01 22.79 -34.69
CA GLU A 372 -29.65 23.82 -35.52
C GLU A 372 -28.99 23.90 -36.89
N THR A 373 -29.75 23.65 -37.95
CA THR A 373 -29.27 23.89 -39.32
C THR A 373 -29.56 25.32 -39.73
N ILE A 374 -28.50 26.10 -39.96
CA ILE A 374 -28.55 27.40 -40.63
C ILE A 374 -28.50 27.13 -42.15
N PRO A 375 -29.58 27.35 -42.90
CA PRO A 375 -29.53 27.17 -44.34
C PRO A 375 -28.62 28.21 -45.00
N ALA A 376 -27.98 27.82 -46.11
CA ALA A 376 -27.32 28.76 -47.01
C ALA A 376 -28.35 29.77 -47.52
N GLY A 377 -27.91 30.99 -47.79
CA GLY A 377 -28.81 32.02 -48.28
C GLY A 377 -28.09 33.26 -48.77
N ASP A 378 -28.89 34.17 -49.29
CA ASP A 378 -28.48 35.51 -49.69
C ASP A 378 -29.52 36.53 -49.24
N ARG A 379 -29.12 37.81 -49.26
CA ARG A 379 -29.99 38.95 -48.98
C ARG A 379 -29.54 40.17 -49.77
N TYR A 380 -30.53 40.92 -50.23
CA TYR A 380 -30.37 42.30 -50.69
C TYR A 380 -30.73 43.26 -49.56
N ALA A 381 -29.99 44.35 -49.42
CA ALA A 381 -30.21 45.36 -48.38
C ALA A 381 -29.92 46.78 -48.88
N PHE A 382 -30.51 47.76 -48.20
CA PHE A 382 -30.19 49.18 -48.40
C PHE A 382 -29.31 49.71 -47.28
N ARG A 383 -28.42 50.65 -47.62
CA ARG A 383 -27.93 51.66 -46.67
C ARG A 383 -28.83 52.88 -46.79
N TYR A 384 -29.82 52.96 -45.90
CA TYR A 384 -30.91 53.94 -46.03
C TYR A 384 -30.44 55.40 -45.96
N ASP A 385 -29.38 55.72 -45.20
CA ASP A 385 -28.85 57.09 -45.13
C ASP A 385 -28.33 57.59 -46.49
N GLU A 386 -27.59 56.74 -47.22
CA GLU A 386 -27.08 57.07 -48.55
C GLU A 386 -28.19 57.05 -49.62
N LEU A 387 -29.15 56.10 -49.52
CA LEU A 387 -30.35 56.10 -50.37
C LEU A 387 -31.15 57.39 -50.22
N ASN A 388 -31.35 57.85 -48.99
CA ASN A 388 -32.09 59.08 -48.71
C ASN A 388 -31.36 60.31 -49.23
N GLN A 389 -30.02 60.36 -49.15
CA GLN A 389 -29.22 61.44 -49.76
C GLN A 389 -29.35 61.47 -51.28
N PHE A 390 -29.33 60.29 -51.93
CA PHE A 390 -29.53 60.18 -53.37
C PHE A 390 -30.92 60.67 -53.79
N ILE A 391 -31.96 60.23 -53.09
CA ILE A 391 -33.34 60.68 -53.30
C ILE A 391 -33.49 62.19 -53.06
N ALA A 392 -32.87 62.72 -52.00
CA ALA A 392 -32.91 64.15 -51.67
C ALA A 392 -32.30 65.01 -52.79
N ALA A 393 -31.21 64.57 -53.42
CA ALA A 393 -30.64 65.24 -54.59
C ALA A 393 -31.63 65.25 -55.77
N GLY A 394 -32.38 64.16 -55.98
CA GLY A 394 -33.46 64.12 -56.97
C GLY A 394 -34.59 65.11 -56.67
N PHE A 395 -34.95 65.30 -55.39
CA PHE A 395 -35.93 66.32 -54.99
C PHE A 395 -35.42 67.74 -55.20
N GLU A 396 -34.18 68.02 -54.81
CA GLU A 396 -33.54 69.33 -55.00
C GLU A 396 -33.54 69.71 -56.49
N ALA A 397 -33.08 68.82 -57.37
CA ALA A 397 -33.02 69.11 -58.80
C ALA A 397 -34.41 69.34 -59.42
N ARG A 398 -35.42 68.58 -58.96
CA ARG A 398 -36.82 68.79 -59.39
C ARG A 398 -37.35 70.13 -58.90
N GLN A 399 -37.05 70.53 -57.67
CA GLN A 399 -37.45 71.81 -57.11
C GLN A 399 -36.79 72.96 -57.88
N ALA A 400 -35.48 72.90 -58.11
CA ALA A 400 -34.75 73.90 -58.88
C ALA A 400 -35.32 74.05 -60.31
N ALA A 401 -35.68 72.94 -60.97
CA ALA A 401 -36.31 72.97 -62.29
C ALA A 401 -37.71 73.63 -62.27
N ILE A 402 -38.49 73.44 -61.20
CA ILE A 402 -39.80 74.10 -61.03
C ILE A 402 -39.61 75.60 -60.79
N GLU A 403 -38.69 75.99 -59.91
CA GLU A 403 -38.38 77.39 -59.60
C GLU A 403 -37.89 78.15 -60.84
N ALA A 404 -37.02 77.54 -61.65
CA ALA A 404 -36.57 78.12 -62.91
C ALA A 404 -37.72 78.32 -63.91
N ARG A 405 -38.65 77.35 -64.01
CA ARG A 405 -39.84 77.47 -64.87
C ARG A 405 -40.80 78.54 -64.37
N LEU A 406 -40.95 78.67 -63.05
CA LEU A 406 -41.80 79.69 -62.45
C LEU A 406 -41.24 81.09 -62.73
N ALA A 407 -39.94 81.30 -62.49
CA ALA A 407 -39.27 82.57 -62.78
C ALA A 407 -39.38 82.95 -64.27
N ALA A 408 -39.25 81.97 -65.17
CA ALA A 408 -39.45 82.19 -66.59
C ALA A 408 -40.89 82.63 -66.92
N LEU A 409 -41.90 82.01 -66.30
CA LEU A 409 -43.30 82.40 -66.46
C LEU A 409 -43.57 83.81 -65.91
N GLU A 410 -43.05 84.15 -64.73
CA GLU A 410 -43.21 85.46 -64.11
C GLU A 410 -42.56 86.57 -64.96
N SER A 411 -41.40 86.29 -65.58
CA SER A 411 -40.73 87.22 -66.48
C SER A 411 -41.41 87.38 -67.85
N ALA A 412 -42.28 86.44 -68.23
CA ALA A 412 -42.98 86.44 -69.51
C ALA A 412 -44.34 87.14 -69.47
N VAL A 413 -44.80 87.60 -68.29
CA VAL A 413 -46.01 88.41 -68.16
C VAL A 413 -45.66 89.87 -68.48
N PRO A 414 -46.21 90.47 -69.55
CA PRO A 414 -45.91 91.84 -69.97
C PRO A 414 -46.44 92.93 -69.04
#